data_AF-A0A7S2LD15-F1
#
_entry.id   AF-A0A7S2LD15-F1
#
_cell.length_a   1.000
_cell.length_b   1.000
_cell.length_c   1.000
_cell.angle_alpha   90.00
_cell.angle_beta   90.00
_cell.angle_gamma   90.00
#
_symmetry.space_group_name_H-M   'P 1'
#
loop_
_entity.id
_entity.type
_entity.pdbx_description
1 polymer ?
#
loop_
_entity_poly.entity_id
_entity_poly.type
_entity_poly.pdbx_seq_one_letter_code
_entity_poly.pdbx_strand_id
1 'polypeptide(L)'
;FEAAMDQYILTIGSLEPSHVIFRYLDAPKIPLLVKYLEVFRLRASVATSVSSVHDDLLRTCYLKLNDAEAAEKLKASSSSSLSSNSPSSGIGVTLSDLANGTRSPSEALSILCSFEAEEAAQAMKVQGPYLVKSLPRETAGVVISLCDGTYSPNSLTAARSLVALSGEALETSLADRPKVCRLFPVEMFSPIFLEQPKLLRLILSHCKRSKCTMTPSLRRTHLELTLEEWSNAKRDGDDELEHARAKEAMIALTDSFIDDIGVYEALVLVQLANFGEGEVLLYEKLQMGTPAPMFTLLMDRYAADGGERARRQMFAMCQ
;
A
#
# COMPACT_ATOMS: atom_id res chain seq x y z
N PHE A 1 14.67 -37.69 23.30
CA PHE A 1 14.05 -36.88 22.23
C PHE A 1 13.89 -37.69 20.95
N GLU A 2 14.92 -38.41 20.50
CA GLU A 2 14.87 -39.26 19.31
C GLU A 2 13.77 -40.35 19.36
N ALA A 3 13.72 -41.17 20.41
CA ALA A 3 12.67 -42.19 20.57
C ALA A 3 11.24 -41.61 20.64
N ALA A 4 11.08 -40.36 21.08
CA ALA A 4 9.79 -39.67 21.07
C ALA A 4 9.42 -39.15 19.67
N MET A 5 10.41 -38.81 18.85
CA MET A 5 10.19 -38.37 17.46
C MET A 5 9.61 -39.50 16.60
N ASP A 6 10.08 -40.73 16.79
CA ASP A 6 9.54 -41.88 16.06
C ASP A 6 8.05 -42.11 16.37
N GLN A 7 7.61 -41.85 17.61
CA GLN A 7 6.19 -41.88 17.97
C GLN A 7 5.41 -40.73 17.31
N TYR A 8 5.97 -39.51 17.26
CA TYR A 8 5.33 -38.39 16.58
C TYR A 8 5.15 -38.63 15.08
N ILE A 9 6.10 -39.30 14.42
CA ILE A 9 5.96 -39.68 13.00
C ILE A 9 4.77 -40.62 12.77
N LEU A 10 4.45 -41.50 13.73
CA LEU A 10 3.26 -42.37 13.64
C LEU A 10 1.95 -41.60 13.80
N THR A 11 1.97 -40.42 14.44
CA THR A 11 0.76 -39.59 14.66
C THR A 11 0.43 -38.64 13.51
N ILE A 12 1.23 -38.61 12.44
CA ILE A 12 1.00 -37.76 11.27
C ILE A 12 -0.39 -38.06 10.67
N GLY A 13 -1.28 -37.07 10.67
CA GLY A 13 -2.67 -37.17 10.23
C GLY A 13 -3.70 -37.19 11.36
N SER A 14 -3.28 -37.52 12.60
CA SER A 14 -4.12 -37.45 13.80
C SER A 14 -3.74 -36.29 14.73
N LEU A 15 -2.47 -35.87 14.72
CA LEU A 15 -1.95 -34.78 15.54
C LEU A 15 -1.54 -33.60 14.65
N GLU A 16 -1.81 -32.38 15.11
CA GLU A 16 -1.47 -31.17 14.36
C GLU A 16 0.06 -31.01 14.25
N PRO A 17 0.62 -30.83 13.03
CA PRO A 17 2.07 -30.71 12.81
C PRO A 17 2.71 -29.54 13.55
N SER A 18 1.98 -28.43 13.71
CA SER A 18 2.40 -27.24 14.45
C SER A 18 2.90 -27.60 15.85
N HIS A 19 2.23 -28.52 16.54
CA HIS A 19 2.57 -28.92 17.91
C HIS A 19 3.95 -29.59 18.01
N VAL A 20 4.27 -30.46 17.05
CA VAL A 20 5.58 -31.13 16.99
C VAL A 20 6.66 -30.15 16.56
N ILE A 21 6.37 -29.28 15.60
CA ILE A 21 7.29 -28.25 15.10
C ILE A 21 7.74 -27.32 16.24
N PHE A 22 6.80 -26.75 17.00
CA PHE A 22 7.13 -25.85 18.12
C PHE A 22 8.00 -26.51 19.18
N ARG A 23 7.83 -27.81 19.41
CA ARG A 23 8.57 -28.56 20.44
C ARG A 23 10.01 -28.90 20.05
N TYR A 24 10.33 -28.88 18.75
CA TYR A 24 11.62 -29.31 18.20
C TYR A 24 12.36 -28.22 17.40
N LEU A 25 11.92 -26.96 17.50
CA LEU A 25 12.54 -25.80 16.83
C LEU A 25 13.90 -25.35 17.41
N ASP A 26 14.36 -25.93 18.53
CA ASP A 26 15.66 -25.62 19.14
C ASP A 26 16.82 -26.11 18.29
N ALA A 27 17.93 -25.34 18.22
CA ALA A 27 19.12 -25.65 17.44
C ALA A 27 19.64 -27.11 17.55
N PRO A 28 19.78 -27.73 18.74
CA PRO A 28 20.24 -29.13 18.85
C PRO A 28 19.21 -30.17 18.38
N LYS A 29 17.95 -29.79 18.14
CA LYS A 29 16.84 -30.68 17.78
C LYS A 29 16.46 -30.59 16.30
N ILE A 30 17.06 -29.67 15.55
CA ILE A 30 16.80 -29.46 14.11
C ILE A 30 16.94 -30.75 13.28
N PRO A 31 17.95 -31.63 13.48
CA PRO A 31 18.05 -32.87 12.70
C PRO A 31 16.84 -33.81 12.90
N LEU A 32 16.30 -33.86 14.12
CA LEU A 32 15.10 -34.65 14.41
C LEU A 32 13.85 -34.02 13.78
N LEU A 33 13.78 -32.68 13.76
CA LEU A 33 12.70 -31.95 13.10
C LEU A 33 12.71 -32.16 11.58
N VAL A 34 13.89 -32.17 10.96
CA VAL A 34 14.06 -32.49 9.53
C VAL A 34 13.51 -33.88 9.21
N LYS A 35 13.88 -34.91 10.00
CA LYS A 35 13.36 -36.28 9.84
C LYS A 35 11.83 -36.34 9.91
N TYR A 36 11.21 -35.57 10.82
CA TYR A 36 9.75 -35.48 10.91
C TYR A 36 9.12 -34.79 9.69
N LEU A 37 9.66 -33.65 9.28
CA LEU A 37 9.15 -32.84 8.16
C LEU A 37 9.31 -33.55 6.80
N GLU A 38 10.38 -34.32 6.60
CA GLU A 38 10.56 -35.17 5.40
C GLU A 38 9.45 -36.22 5.29
N VAL A 39 9.18 -36.95 6.38
CA VAL A 39 8.11 -37.97 6.40
C VAL A 39 6.74 -37.33 6.30
N PHE A 40 6.55 -36.16 6.92
CA PHE A 40 5.34 -35.37 6.79
C PHE A 40 5.09 -34.96 5.33
N ARG A 41 6.10 -34.43 4.64
CA ARG A 41 6.03 -34.05 3.22
C ARG A 41 5.70 -35.24 2.31
N LEU A 42 6.34 -36.39 2.53
CA LEU A 42 6.05 -37.61 1.75
C LEU A 42 4.57 -38.03 1.89
N ARG A 43 4.00 -37.94 3.09
CA ARG A 43 2.59 -38.27 3.35
C ARG A 43 1.61 -37.16 2.94
N ALA A 44 2.03 -35.90 2.97
CA ALA A 44 1.22 -34.73 2.63
C ALA A 44 1.08 -34.49 1.12
N SER A 45 1.92 -35.12 0.28
CA SER A 45 1.84 -35.04 -1.20
C SER A 45 0.49 -35.44 -1.81
N VAL A 46 -0.41 -36.03 -1.01
CA VAL A 46 -1.76 -36.48 -1.40
C VAL A 46 -2.88 -35.51 -0.91
N ALA A 47 -2.59 -34.53 -0.04
CA ALA A 47 -3.63 -33.70 0.59
C ALA A 47 -3.22 -32.22 0.79
N THR A 48 -3.76 -31.37 -0.07
CA THR A 48 -4.11 -29.95 0.17
C THR A 48 -2.96 -28.93 0.35
N SER A 49 -3.25 -27.70 -0.09
CA SER A 49 -2.44 -26.47 -0.18
C SER A 49 -1.72 -25.95 1.09
N VAL A 50 -1.61 -26.76 2.15
CA VAL A 50 -0.88 -26.42 3.39
C VAL A 50 0.61 -26.79 3.31
N SER A 51 1.03 -27.47 2.23
CA SER A 51 2.41 -27.97 2.04
C SER A 51 3.48 -26.87 1.94
N SER A 52 3.18 -25.66 1.46
CA SER A 52 4.25 -24.69 1.15
C SER A 52 4.97 -24.14 2.39
N VAL A 53 4.24 -23.85 3.47
CA VAL A 53 4.83 -23.28 4.69
C VAL A 53 5.77 -24.28 5.38
N HIS A 54 5.40 -25.55 5.39
CA HIS A 54 6.22 -26.62 5.96
C HIS A 54 7.46 -26.93 5.10
N ASP A 55 7.36 -26.74 3.78
CA ASP A 55 8.47 -26.89 2.85
C ASP A 55 9.51 -25.77 3.00
N ASP A 56 9.07 -24.53 3.20
CA ASP A 56 9.94 -23.39 3.50
C ASP A 56 10.63 -23.53 4.86
N LEU A 57 9.92 -24.07 5.85
CA LEU A 57 10.49 -24.39 7.16
C LEU A 57 11.54 -25.51 7.05
N LEU A 58 11.27 -26.57 6.30
CA LEU A 58 12.20 -27.66 6.06
C LEU A 58 13.45 -27.17 5.33
N ARG A 59 13.29 -26.31 4.31
CA ARG A 59 14.40 -25.62 3.64
C ARG A 59 15.26 -24.82 4.62
N THR A 60 14.62 -24.05 5.50
CA THR A 60 15.32 -23.27 6.54
C THR A 60 16.10 -24.17 7.50
N CYS A 61 15.56 -25.35 7.83
CA CYS A 61 16.25 -26.33 8.66
C CYS A 61 17.48 -26.92 7.96
N TYR A 62 17.40 -27.27 6.67
CA TYR A 62 18.57 -27.75 5.91
C TYR A 62 19.67 -26.71 5.78
N LEU A 63 19.32 -25.44 5.55
CA LEU A 63 20.29 -24.34 5.53
C LEU A 63 21.01 -24.21 6.88
N LYS A 64 20.31 -24.41 8.00
CA LYS A 64 20.92 -24.43 9.34
C LYS A 64 21.81 -25.66 9.59
N LEU A 65 21.59 -26.77 8.88
CA LEU A 65 22.44 -27.97 8.92
C LEU A 65 23.59 -27.92 7.89
N ASN A 66 23.73 -26.81 7.16
CA ASN A 66 24.71 -26.62 6.08
C ASN A 66 24.54 -27.62 4.91
N ASP A 67 23.33 -28.15 4.71
CA ASP A 67 22.97 -29.03 3.60
C ASP A 67 22.25 -28.24 2.51
N ALA A 68 23.04 -27.51 1.72
CA ALA A 68 22.53 -26.65 0.66
C ALA A 68 21.92 -27.44 -0.52
N GLU A 69 22.39 -28.66 -0.76
CA GLU A 69 21.93 -29.52 -1.86
C GLU A 69 20.49 -30.01 -1.60
N ALA A 70 20.19 -30.46 -0.39
CA ALA A 70 18.83 -30.84 0.01
C ALA A 70 17.86 -29.65 0.00
N ALA A 71 18.33 -28.46 0.41
CA ALA A 71 17.53 -27.23 0.38
C ALA A 71 17.15 -26.81 -1.05
N GLU A 72 18.08 -26.90 -2.00
CA GLU A 72 17.81 -26.59 -3.42
C GLU A 72 16.83 -27.58 -4.07
N LYS A 73 16.91 -28.87 -3.70
CA LYS A 73 15.99 -29.91 -4.20
C LYS A 73 14.52 -29.63 -3.85
N LEU A 74 14.26 -29.01 -2.69
CA LEU A 74 12.92 -28.57 -2.30
C LEU A 74 12.40 -27.42 -3.17
N LYS A 75 13.28 -26.52 -3.63
CA LYS A 75 12.94 -25.39 -4.53
C LYS A 75 12.36 -25.86 -5.86
N ALA A 76 13.00 -26.87 -6.44
CA ALA A 76 12.65 -27.41 -7.75
C ALA A 76 11.32 -28.19 -7.73
N SER A 77 10.90 -28.67 -6.56
CA SER A 77 9.66 -29.43 -6.41
C SER A 77 8.44 -28.53 -6.18
N SER A 78 8.62 -27.30 -5.68
CA SER A 78 7.56 -26.30 -5.53
C SER A 78 7.22 -25.55 -6.84
N SER A 79 8.04 -25.73 -7.89
CA SER A 79 7.89 -25.03 -9.18
C SER A 79 7.11 -25.81 -10.26
N SER A 80 6.54 -26.98 -9.96
CA SER A 80 5.83 -27.79 -10.97
C SER A 80 4.33 -27.52 -11.10
N SER A 81 3.84 -26.37 -10.65
CA SER A 81 2.48 -25.90 -10.98
C SER A 81 2.54 -24.43 -11.37
N LEU A 82 2.83 -24.18 -12.64
CA LEU A 82 2.36 -23.05 -13.47
C LEU A 82 3.05 -23.22 -14.83
N SER A 83 2.45 -24.06 -15.68
CA SER A 83 2.83 -24.16 -17.09
C SER A 83 2.09 -23.09 -17.90
N SER A 84 2.81 -22.08 -18.35
CA SER A 84 2.64 -21.56 -19.70
C SER A 84 4.00 -21.08 -20.19
N ASN A 85 4.68 -21.98 -20.90
CA ASN A 85 5.89 -21.68 -21.65
C ASN A 85 5.56 -20.65 -22.74
N SER A 86 6.24 -19.51 -22.68
CA SER A 86 6.65 -18.76 -23.86
C SER A 86 8.14 -18.46 -23.70
N PRO A 87 9.01 -18.88 -24.64
CA PRO A 87 10.42 -18.55 -24.59
C PRO A 87 10.63 -17.19 -25.25
N SER A 88 11.09 -16.19 -24.50
CA SER A 88 11.71 -15.00 -25.09
C SER A 88 12.87 -14.51 -24.23
N SER A 89 14.07 -14.84 -24.73
CA SER A 89 15.36 -14.19 -24.57
C SER A 89 15.42 -12.89 -23.76
N GLY A 90 16.34 -12.89 -22.78
CA GLY A 90 17.06 -11.69 -22.36
C GLY A 90 17.04 -11.45 -20.85
N ILE A 91 18.09 -11.89 -20.16
CA ILE A 91 18.42 -11.59 -18.76
C ILE A 91 17.44 -12.22 -17.75
N GLY A 92 17.71 -13.49 -17.44
CA GLY A 92 17.03 -14.23 -16.38
C GLY A 92 17.37 -13.69 -14.99
N VAL A 93 16.73 -12.59 -14.60
CA VAL A 93 16.62 -12.18 -13.21
C VAL A 93 15.20 -12.52 -12.77
N THR A 94 15.07 -13.56 -11.96
CA THR A 94 13.78 -13.95 -11.39
C THR A 94 13.42 -12.98 -10.25
N LEU A 95 12.13 -12.80 -9.95
CA LEU A 95 11.64 -12.05 -8.77
C LEU A 95 12.39 -12.42 -7.48
N SER A 96 12.80 -13.68 -7.35
CA SER A 96 13.63 -14.23 -6.28
C SER A 96 15.06 -13.66 -6.22
N ASP A 97 15.69 -13.36 -7.36
CA ASP A 97 17.02 -12.75 -7.39
C ASP A 97 16.97 -11.29 -6.94
N LEU A 98 15.84 -10.62 -7.15
CA LEU A 98 15.58 -9.27 -6.65
C LEU A 98 15.42 -9.28 -5.11
N ALA A 99 14.80 -10.31 -4.55
CA ALA A 99 14.58 -10.43 -3.10
C ALA A 99 15.87 -10.66 -2.26
N ASN A 100 16.97 -11.11 -2.87
CA ASN A 100 18.20 -11.47 -2.15
C ASN A 100 19.09 -10.28 -1.72
N GLY A 101 18.66 -9.02 -1.87
CA GLY A 101 19.23 -7.87 -1.16
C GLY A 101 20.68 -7.47 -1.53
N THR A 102 21.31 -8.08 -2.53
CA THR A 102 22.70 -7.78 -2.93
C THR A 102 22.85 -6.77 -4.07
N ARG A 103 21.75 -6.18 -4.56
CA ARG A 103 21.79 -5.23 -5.69
C ARG A 103 21.62 -3.78 -5.26
N SER A 104 22.28 -2.88 -5.99
CA SER A 104 22.07 -1.44 -5.84
C SER A 104 20.60 -1.08 -6.11
N PRO A 105 20.01 -0.11 -5.38
CA PRO A 105 18.59 0.20 -5.52
C PRO A 105 18.23 0.71 -6.93
N SER A 106 19.17 1.36 -7.61
CA SER A 106 19.04 1.79 -9.01
C SER A 106 18.91 0.62 -9.97
N GLU A 107 19.74 -0.43 -9.79
CA GLU A 107 19.69 -1.62 -10.63
C GLU A 107 18.39 -2.40 -10.37
N ALA A 108 18.00 -2.58 -9.10
CA ALA A 108 16.76 -3.25 -8.74
C ALA A 108 15.55 -2.57 -9.40
N LEU A 109 15.48 -1.24 -9.37
CA LEU A 109 14.43 -0.48 -10.04
C LEU A 109 14.46 -0.66 -11.57
N SER A 110 15.65 -0.62 -12.19
CA SER A 110 15.78 -0.81 -13.64
C SER A 110 15.31 -2.20 -14.10
N ILE A 111 15.58 -3.24 -13.30
CA ILE A 111 15.13 -4.60 -13.57
C ILE A 111 13.61 -4.69 -13.40
N LEU A 112 13.06 -4.11 -12.33
CA LEU A 112 11.60 -4.04 -12.15
C LEU A 112 10.92 -3.37 -13.35
N CYS A 113 11.51 -2.29 -13.85
CA CYS A 113 11.06 -1.54 -15.02
C CYS A 113 11.18 -2.28 -16.35
N SER A 114 11.90 -3.41 -16.37
CA SER A 114 12.00 -4.29 -17.54
C SER A 114 10.90 -5.36 -17.59
N PHE A 115 10.22 -5.60 -16.46
CA PHE A 115 9.12 -6.55 -16.38
C PHE A 115 7.84 -6.01 -17.00
N GLU A 116 6.97 -6.93 -17.43
CA GLU A 116 5.60 -6.61 -17.82
C GLU A 116 4.82 -6.01 -16.64
N ALA A 117 3.76 -5.25 -16.94
CA ALA A 117 3.04 -4.46 -15.92
C ALA A 117 2.56 -5.31 -14.72
N GLU A 118 2.13 -6.55 -14.97
CA GLU A 118 1.66 -7.46 -13.93
C GLU A 118 2.78 -7.89 -12.97
N GLU A 119 3.88 -8.32 -13.54
CA GLU A 119 5.06 -8.77 -12.80
C GLU A 119 5.72 -7.60 -12.09
N ALA A 120 5.77 -6.42 -12.72
CA ALA A 120 6.27 -5.18 -12.13
C ALA A 120 5.43 -4.76 -10.91
N ALA A 121 4.10 -4.87 -10.98
CA ALA A 121 3.22 -4.58 -9.84
C ALA A 121 3.46 -5.56 -8.67
N GLN A 122 3.65 -6.86 -8.95
CA GLN A 122 3.96 -7.85 -7.92
C GLN A 122 5.36 -7.64 -7.32
N ALA A 123 6.36 -7.36 -8.17
CA ALA A 123 7.71 -7.01 -7.74
C ALA A 123 7.70 -5.78 -6.83
N MET A 124 6.91 -4.76 -7.19
CA MET A 124 6.76 -3.54 -6.42
C MET A 124 6.18 -3.80 -5.03
N LYS A 125 5.29 -4.76 -4.86
CA LYS A 125 4.76 -5.13 -3.55
C LYS A 125 5.83 -5.72 -2.63
N VAL A 126 6.74 -6.53 -3.19
CA VAL A 126 7.79 -7.21 -2.42
C VAL A 126 8.97 -6.29 -2.16
N GLN A 127 9.40 -5.54 -3.18
CA GLN A 127 10.60 -4.72 -3.12
C GLN A 127 10.36 -3.25 -2.82
N GLY A 128 9.14 -2.77 -3.01
CA GLY A 128 8.76 -1.37 -2.79
C GLY A 128 9.26 -0.80 -1.47
N PRO A 129 9.13 -1.51 -0.32
CA PRO A 129 9.59 -0.97 0.96
C PRO A 129 11.11 -0.68 0.99
N TYR A 130 11.91 -1.49 0.30
CA TYR A 130 13.34 -1.23 0.14
C TYR A 130 13.59 -0.07 -0.84
N LEU A 131 12.90 -0.07 -1.98
CA LEU A 131 13.07 0.94 -3.02
C LEU A 131 12.64 2.34 -2.55
N VAL A 132 11.54 2.47 -1.81
CA VAL A 132 11.07 3.76 -1.28
C VAL A 132 12.06 4.36 -0.28
N LYS A 133 12.77 3.54 0.50
CA LYS A 133 13.78 4.06 1.45
C LYS A 133 14.98 4.68 0.74
N SER A 134 15.35 4.15 -0.43
CA SER A 134 16.51 4.63 -1.20
C SER A 134 16.19 5.61 -2.33
N LEU A 135 15.08 5.38 -3.04
CA LEU A 135 14.66 6.02 -4.28
C LEU A 135 13.13 6.32 -4.23
N PRO A 136 12.68 7.13 -3.26
CA PRO A 136 11.26 7.33 -3.00
C PRO A 136 10.51 7.97 -4.17
N ARG A 137 11.14 8.92 -4.87
CA ARG A 137 10.51 9.67 -5.97
C ARG A 137 10.39 8.83 -7.23
N GLU A 138 11.44 8.09 -7.55
CA GLU A 138 11.48 7.20 -8.70
C GLU A 138 10.48 6.04 -8.52
N THR A 139 10.40 5.50 -7.31
CA THR A 139 9.44 4.44 -6.97
C THR A 139 8.00 4.95 -7.06
N ALA A 140 7.71 6.17 -6.58
CA ALA A 140 6.41 6.81 -6.73
C ALA A 140 6.02 7.01 -8.20
N GLY A 141 6.98 7.41 -9.06
CA GLY A 141 6.75 7.57 -10.49
C GLY A 141 6.32 6.28 -11.19
N VAL A 142 6.95 5.15 -10.84
CA VAL A 142 6.52 3.82 -11.33
C VAL A 142 5.09 3.52 -10.89
N VAL A 143 4.78 3.71 -9.61
CA VAL A 143 3.45 3.42 -9.05
C VAL A 143 2.37 4.27 -9.72
N ILE A 144 2.60 5.57 -9.93
CA ILE A 144 1.68 6.45 -10.65
C ILE A 144 1.45 5.92 -12.07
N SER A 145 2.51 5.53 -12.78
CA SER A 145 2.37 5.02 -14.16
C SER A 145 1.58 3.70 -14.23
N LEU A 146 1.71 2.84 -13.21
CA LEU A 146 0.92 1.61 -13.09
C LEU A 146 -0.55 1.92 -12.79
N CYS A 147 -0.82 2.87 -11.88
CA CYS A 147 -2.19 3.27 -11.55
C CYS A 147 -2.89 3.97 -12.71
N ASP A 148 -2.19 4.82 -13.48
CA ASP A 148 -2.74 5.58 -14.60
C ASP A 148 -2.82 4.77 -15.91
N GLY A 149 -2.24 3.56 -15.94
CA GLY A 149 -2.23 2.68 -17.11
C GLY A 149 -1.22 3.09 -18.20
N THR A 150 -0.30 4.01 -17.87
CA THR A 150 0.72 4.54 -18.79
C THR A 150 2.05 3.79 -18.68
N TYR A 151 2.16 2.84 -17.74
CA TYR A 151 3.33 2.00 -17.58
C TYR A 151 3.59 1.17 -18.84
N SER A 152 4.84 1.16 -19.29
CA SER A 152 5.33 0.21 -20.29
C SER A 152 6.79 -0.17 -19.99
N PRO A 153 7.16 -1.45 -20.22
CA PRO A 153 8.53 -1.90 -20.02
C PRO A 153 9.50 -1.04 -20.84
N ASN A 154 10.60 -0.61 -20.24
CA ASN A 154 11.64 0.24 -20.86
C ASN A 154 11.23 1.68 -21.26
N SER A 155 10.00 2.14 -21.02
CA SER A 155 9.61 3.56 -21.23
C SER A 155 10.03 4.48 -20.06
N LEU A 156 10.61 3.91 -19.00
CA LEU A 156 10.93 4.60 -17.75
C LEU A 156 12.10 5.59 -17.80
N THR A 157 12.69 5.84 -18.97
CA THR A 157 13.38 7.10 -19.26
C THR A 157 12.45 8.31 -19.06
N ALA A 158 11.12 8.14 -19.15
CA ALA A 158 10.13 9.18 -18.88
C ALA A 158 9.92 9.49 -17.38
N ALA A 159 10.16 8.54 -16.47
CA ALA A 159 9.99 8.80 -15.03
C ALA A 159 11.06 9.74 -14.46
N ARG A 160 12.25 9.78 -15.07
CA ARG A 160 13.27 10.81 -14.75
C ARG A 160 12.77 12.22 -15.10
N SER A 161 11.85 12.35 -16.05
CA SER A 161 11.25 13.62 -16.47
C SER A 161 10.10 14.06 -15.55
N LEU A 162 9.40 13.13 -14.90
CA LEU A 162 8.36 13.44 -13.90
C LEU A 162 8.98 14.00 -12.60
N VAL A 163 10.23 13.63 -12.32
CA VAL A 163 10.99 14.04 -11.13
C VAL A 163 11.53 15.49 -11.24
N ALA A 164 11.58 16.08 -12.45
CA ALA A 164 12.07 17.44 -12.68
C ALA A 164 10.99 18.52 -12.53
N LEU A 165 9.72 18.14 -12.37
CA LEU A 165 8.60 19.07 -12.37
C LEU A 165 8.11 19.28 -10.94
N SER A 166 8.07 20.55 -10.52
CA SER A 166 7.28 20.98 -9.36
C SER A 166 5.81 20.56 -9.55
N GLY A 167 5.08 20.44 -8.44
CA GLY A 167 3.77 19.80 -8.36
C GLY A 167 2.72 20.24 -9.40
N GLU A 168 2.86 21.42 -10.00
CA GLU A 168 1.97 21.96 -11.04
C GLU A 168 2.32 21.55 -12.47
N ALA A 169 3.62 21.40 -12.80
CA ALA A 169 4.02 21.08 -14.18
C ALA A 169 3.84 19.57 -14.50
N LEU A 170 3.76 18.73 -13.47
CA LEU A 170 3.39 17.32 -13.58
C LEU A 170 1.92 17.12 -14.02
N GLU A 171 1.06 18.12 -13.75
CA GLU A 171 -0.39 18.02 -13.86
C GLU A 171 -0.92 17.93 -15.29
N THR A 172 -0.17 18.49 -16.24
CA THR A 172 -0.68 18.76 -17.60
C THR A 172 -0.20 17.74 -18.64
N SER A 173 0.90 17.03 -18.39
CA SER A 173 1.58 16.22 -19.43
C SER A 173 1.21 14.72 -19.45
N LEU A 174 0.66 14.18 -18.35
CA LEU A 174 0.37 12.75 -18.23
C LEU A 174 -1.03 12.32 -18.70
N ALA A 175 -1.98 13.26 -18.81
CA ALA A 175 -3.38 12.96 -19.13
C ALA A 175 -3.62 12.48 -20.58
N ASP A 176 -2.66 12.72 -21.47
CA ASP A 176 -2.81 12.50 -22.93
C ASP A 176 -1.99 11.32 -23.47
N ARG A 177 -1.38 10.52 -22.58
CA ARG A 177 -0.64 9.31 -22.99
C ARG A 177 -1.61 8.15 -23.24
N PRO A 178 -1.38 7.34 -24.30
CA PRO A 178 -2.20 6.15 -24.54
C PRO A 178 -2.10 5.21 -23.33
N LYS A 179 -3.24 4.70 -22.89
CA LYS A 179 -3.28 3.65 -21.85
C LYS A 179 -2.76 2.35 -22.47
N VAL A 180 -1.58 1.92 -22.05
CA VAL A 180 -0.86 0.75 -22.60
C VAL A 180 -1.11 -0.49 -21.74
N CYS A 181 -1.39 -0.33 -20.46
CA CYS A 181 -1.62 -1.43 -19.53
C CYS A 181 -2.94 -1.30 -18.78
N ARG A 182 -3.34 -2.39 -18.10
CA ARG A 182 -4.46 -2.37 -17.16
C ARG A 182 -4.18 -1.41 -16.00
N LEU A 183 -5.24 -0.85 -15.42
CA LEU A 183 -5.13 0.01 -14.24
C LEU A 183 -4.94 -0.87 -13.01
N PHE A 184 -3.95 -0.51 -12.18
CA PHE A 184 -3.70 -1.20 -10.91
C PHE A 184 -4.29 -0.39 -9.74
N PRO A 185 -5.06 -1.03 -8.84
CA PRO A 185 -5.60 -0.35 -7.66
C PRO A 185 -4.50 0.20 -6.76
N VAL A 186 -4.59 1.47 -6.39
CA VAL A 186 -3.59 2.15 -5.54
C VAL A 186 -3.46 1.53 -4.15
N GLU A 187 -4.50 0.84 -3.67
CA GLU A 187 -4.48 0.05 -2.43
C GLU A 187 -3.37 -1.01 -2.40
N MET A 188 -2.97 -1.53 -3.56
CA MET A 188 -1.88 -2.50 -3.64
C MET A 188 -0.53 -1.89 -3.23
N PHE A 189 -0.37 -0.58 -3.41
CA PHE A 189 0.90 0.12 -3.24
C PHE A 189 0.91 1.09 -2.06
N SER A 190 -0.26 1.49 -1.55
CA SER A 190 -0.37 2.44 -0.45
C SER A 190 0.45 2.07 0.81
N PRO A 191 0.58 0.79 1.23
CA PRO A 191 1.35 0.45 2.43
C PRO A 191 2.85 0.73 2.28
N ILE A 192 3.34 0.83 1.04
CA ILE A 192 4.75 1.06 0.74
C ILE A 192 5.16 2.50 1.11
N PHE A 193 4.22 3.44 1.06
CA PHE A 193 4.48 4.88 1.25
C PHE A 193 4.05 5.40 2.63
N LEU A 194 3.79 4.53 3.62
CA LEU A 194 3.36 4.95 4.96
C LEU A 194 4.37 5.88 5.66
N GLU A 195 5.67 5.68 5.43
CA GLU A 195 6.74 6.53 5.97
C GLU A 195 6.97 7.81 5.14
N GLN A 196 6.24 7.99 4.02
CA GLN A 196 6.43 9.08 3.05
C GLN A 196 5.09 9.76 2.71
N PRO A 197 4.46 10.47 3.67
CA PRO A 197 3.10 11.01 3.52
C PRO A 197 2.95 11.99 2.36
N LYS A 198 3.96 12.83 2.09
CA LYS A 198 3.96 13.77 0.94
C LYS A 198 3.88 13.05 -0.41
N LEU A 199 4.57 11.91 -0.54
CA LEU A 199 4.53 11.13 -1.77
C LEU A 199 3.24 10.32 -1.90
N LEU A 200 2.77 9.74 -0.79
CA LEU A 200 1.46 9.11 -0.77
C LEU A 200 0.38 10.11 -1.20
N ARG A 201 0.43 11.36 -0.71
CA ARG A 201 -0.50 12.42 -1.11
C ARG A 201 -0.45 12.72 -2.61
N LEU A 202 0.76 12.80 -3.19
CA LEU A 202 0.94 13.00 -4.63
C LEU A 202 0.32 11.85 -5.44
N ILE A 203 0.61 10.59 -5.05
CA ILE A 203 0.07 9.39 -5.72
C ILE A 203 -1.46 9.38 -5.68
N LEU A 204 -2.06 9.64 -4.51
CA LEU A 204 -3.52 9.66 -4.35
C LEU A 204 -4.16 10.81 -5.16
N SER A 205 -3.49 11.97 -5.27
CA SER A 205 -3.92 13.07 -6.14
C SER A 205 -4.03 12.64 -7.59
N HIS A 206 -3.00 11.95 -8.08
CA HIS A 206 -2.95 11.44 -9.45
C HIS A 206 -4.07 10.41 -9.68
N CYS A 207 -4.20 9.45 -8.77
CA CYS A 207 -5.24 8.42 -8.83
C CYS A 207 -6.66 9.01 -8.88
N LYS A 208 -6.93 10.07 -8.11
CA LYS A 208 -8.22 10.77 -8.15
C LYS A 208 -8.47 11.40 -9.52
N ARG A 209 -7.46 12.05 -10.12
CA ARG A 209 -7.57 12.69 -11.44
C ARG A 209 -7.73 11.68 -12.57
N SER A 210 -7.03 10.55 -12.50
CA SER A 210 -7.13 9.46 -13.48
C SER A 210 -8.36 8.57 -13.29
N LYS A 211 -9.23 8.90 -12.32
CA LYS A 211 -10.45 8.16 -11.96
C LYS A 211 -10.17 6.70 -11.58
N CYS A 212 -9.03 6.45 -10.94
CA CYS A 212 -8.75 5.17 -10.31
C CYS A 212 -9.77 4.91 -9.19
N THR A 213 -10.14 3.64 -9.01
CA THR A 213 -10.97 3.23 -7.88
C THR A 213 -10.17 3.35 -6.59
N MET A 214 -10.68 4.16 -5.66
CA MET A 214 -10.08 4.36 -4.33
C MET A 214 -11.02 3.86 -3.24
N THR A 215 -10.49 3.10 -2.30
CA THR A 215 -11.25 2.68 -1.11
C THR A 215 -11.63 3.89 -0.26
N PRO A 216 -12.70 3.81 0.55
CA PRO A 216 -13.07 4.87 1.49
C PRO A 216 -11.90 5.30 2.39
N SER A 217 -11.12 4.33 2.90
CA SER A 217 -9.94 4.61 3.74
C SER A 217 -8.85 5.41 3.00
N LEU A 218 -8.62 5.15 1.72
CA LEU A 218 -7.64 5.89 0.92
C LEU A 218 -8.13 7.29 0.54
N ARG A 219 -9.42 7.46 0.32
CA ARG A 219 -10.02 8.79 0.16
C ARG A 219 -9.92 9.59 1.46
N ARG A 220 -10.25 8.97 2.60
CA ARG A 220 -10.04 9.56 3.92
C ARG A 220 -8.59 10.04 4.09
N THR A 221 -7.63 9.16 3.81
CA THR A 221 -6.19 9.47 3.88
C THR A 221 -5.82 10.62 2.94
N HIS A 222 -6.36 10.66 1.72
CA HIS A 222 -6.14 11.77 0.78
C HIS A 222 -6.66 13.09 1.34
N LEU A 223 -7.85 13.11 1.97
CA LEU A 223 -8.39 14.32 2.59
C LEU A 223 -7.55 14.76 3.80
N GLU A 224 -7.18 13.83 4.69
CA GLU A 224 -6.32 14.11 5.85
C GLU A 224 -5.01 14.79 5.43
N LEU A 225 -4.31 14.20 4.45
CA LEU A 225 -3.06 14.76 3.94
C LEU A 225 -3.26 16.09 3.19
N THR A 226 -4.40 16.29 2.53
CA THR A 226 -4.74 17.58 1.89
C THR A 226 -4.94 18.68 2.93
N LEU A 227 -5.65 18.38 4.02
CA LEU A 227 -5.89 19.32 5.11
C LEU A 227 -4.60 19.63 5.87
N GLU A 228 -3.71 18.65 6.02
CA GLU A 228 -2.37 18.87 6.60
C GLU A 228 -1.52 19.79 5.72
N GLU A 229 -1.49 19.58 4.39
CA GLU A 229 -0.82 20.48 3.44
C GLU A 229 -1.40 21.89 3.48
N TRP A 230 -2.73 22.03 3.54
CA TRP A 230 -3.41 23.32 3.73
C TRP A 230 -3.00 24.01 5.03
N SER A 231 -3.01 23.30 6.15
CA SER A 231 -2.62 23.87 7.46
C SER A 231 -1.15 24.28 7.49
N ASN A 232 -0.28 23.55 6.79
CA ASN A 232 1.13 23.91 6.66
C ASN A 232 1.29 25.17 5.80
N ALA A 233 0.62 25.24 4.64
CA ALA A 233 0.63 26.40 3.75
C ALA A 233 0.22 27.69 4.49
N LYS A 234 -0.87 27.60 5.26
CA LYS A 234 -1.38 28.69 6.09
C LYS A 234 -0.39 29.16 7.16
N ARG A 235 0.38 28.24 7.73
CA ARG A 235 1.43 28.57 8.72
C ARG A 235 2.65 29.20 8.05
N ASP A 236 2.98 28.75 6.86
CA ASP A 236 4.14 29.21 6.09
C ASP A 236 3.87 30.54 5.35
N GLY A 237 2.59 30.95 5.24
CA GLY A 237 2.16 32.19 4.58
C GLY A 237 2.08 32.08 3.06
N ASP A 238 1.93 30.87 2.53
CA ASP A 238 1.77 30.60 1.10
C ASP A 238 0.29 30.61 0.72
N ASP A 239 -0.21 31.81 0.39
CA ASP A 239 -1.63 32.04 0.06
C ASP A 239 -2.08 31.25 -1.19
N GLU A 240 -1.20 31.04 -2.17
CA GLU A 240 -1.51 30.31 -3.40
C GLU A 240 -1.72 28.83 -3.11
N LEU A 241 -0.78 28.22 -2.38
CA LEU A 241 -0.88 26.82 -1.98
C LEU A 241 -2.05 26.62 -0.99
N GLU A 242 -2.25 27.54 -0.05
CA GLU A 242 -3.39 27.51 0.88
C GLU A 242 -4.71 27.47 0.10
N HIS A 243 -4.90 28.40 -0.84
CA HIS A 243 -6.14 28.47 -1.62
C HIS A 243 -6.34 27.23 -2.50
N ALA A 244 -5.27 26.72 -3.13
CA ALA A 244 -5.33 25.52 -3.94
C ALA A 244 -5.76 24.28 -3.13
N ARG A 245 -5.16 24.07 -1.95
CA ARG A 245 -5.49 22.93 -1.08
C ARG A 245 -6.87 23.06 -0.44
N ALA A 246 -7.27 24.27 -0.06
CA ALA A 246 -8.62 24.55 0.44
C ALA A 246 -9.67 24.17 -0.61
N LYS A 247 -9.48 24.58 -1.87
CA LYS A 247 -10.37 24.22 -2.98
C LYS A 247 -10.44 22.71 -3.19
N GLU A 248 -9.31 22.01 -3.14
CA GLU A 248 -9.28 20.55 -3.29
C GLU A 248 -10.01 19.83 -2.15
N ALA A 249 -9.83 20.28 -0.91
CA ALA A 249 -10.53 19.76 0.26
C ALA A 249 -12.05 19.99 0.13
N MET A 250 -12.48 21.18 -0.29
CA MET A 250 -13.90 21.48 -0.53
C MET A 250 -14.50 20.57 -1.61
N ILE A 251 -13.80 20.37 -2.72
CA ILE A 251 -14.24 19.43 -3.77
C ILE A 251 -14.42 18.04 -3.19
N ALA A 252 -13.47 17.57 -2.37
CA ALA A 252 -13.58 16.26 -1.72
C ALA A 252 -14.81 16.16 -0.80
N LEU A 253 -15.13 17.19 0.00
CA LEU A 253 -16.31 17.21 0.87
C LEU A 253 -17.65 17.32 0.10
N THR A 254 -17.63 17.83 -1.13
CA THR A 254 -18.83 17.92 -1.97
C THR A 254 -19.09 16.68 -2.81
N ASP A 255 -18.05 15.91 -3.13
CA ASP A 255 -18.13 14.68 -3.94
C ASP A 255 -18.85 13.55 -3.15
N SER A 256 -19.07 12.43 -3.83
CA SER A 256 -19.50 11.11 -3.31
C SER A 256 -18.70 10.59 -2.09
N PHE A 257 -17.66 11.31 -1.67
CA PHE A 257 -16.91 11.09 -0.44
C PHE A 257 -17.79 10.95 0.80
N ILE A 258 -18.81 11.80 0.94
CA ILE A 258 -19.70 11.78 2.10
C ILE A 258 -20.52 10.49 2.16
N ASP A 259 -20.95 9.98 1.01
CA ASP A 259 -21.75 8.76 0.94
C ASP A 259 -20.97 7.54 1.43
N ASP A 260 -19.64 7.57 1.30
CA ASP A 260 -18.76 6.45 1.62
C ASP A 260 -18.09 6.53 3.00
N ILE A 261 -17.76 7.73 3.48
CA ILE A 261 -17.05 7.94 4.75
C ILE A 261 -18.00 8.40 5.86
N GLY A 262 -19.11 9.04 5.49
CA GLY A 262 -20.10 9.57 6.42
C GLY A 262 -19.79 10.99 6.90
N VAL A 263 -20.85 11.77 7.10
CA VAL A 263 -20.78 13.20 7.43
C VAL A 263 -20.06 13.47 8.76
N TYR A 264 -20.30 12.64 9.78
CA TYR A 264 -19.67 12.80 11.10
C TYR A 264 -18.17 12.55 11.07
N GLU A 265 -17.72 11.55 10.30
CA GLU A 265 -16.30 11.24 10.17
C GLU A 265 -15.58 12.36 9.42
N ALA A 266 -16.16 12.87 8.33
CA ALA A 266 -15.65 14.05 7.63
C ALA A 266 -15.57 15.29 8.55
N LEU A 267 -16.54 15.46 9.45
CA LEU A 267 -16.56 16.57 10.41
C LEU A 267 -15.39 16.49 11.38
N VAL A 268 -15.09 15.30 11.90
CA VAL A 268 -13.93 15.08 12.78
C VAL A 268 -12.63 15.47 12.08
N LEU A 269 -12.43 15.08 10.81
CA LEU A 269 -11.22 15.40 10.05
C LEU A 269 -11.02 16.91 9.88
N VAL A 270 -12.09 17.60 9.50
CA VAL A 270 -12.11 19.04 9.25
C VAL A 270 -11.89 19.82 10.55
N GLN A 271 -12.47 19.36 11.66
CA GLN A 271 -12.28 19.96 12.99
C GLN A 271 -10.86 19.76 13.52
N LEU A 272 -10.29 18.56 13.36
CA LEU A 272 -8.90 18.29 13.75
C LEU A 272 -7.92 19.20 12.99
N ALA A 273 -8.22 19.51 11.73
CA ALA A 273 -7.43 20.44 10.94
C ALA A 273 -7.73 21.93 11.21
N ASN A 274 -8.79 22.27 11.95
CA ASN A 274 -9.33 23.63 12.06
C ASN A 274 -9.73 24.26 10.70
N PHE A 275 -10.26 23.45 9.78
CA PHE A 275 -10.68 23.89 8.45
C PHE A 275 -12.12 24.44 8.45
N GLY A 276 -12.28 25.70 8.87
CA GLY A 276 -13.61 26.28 9.12
C GLY A 276 -14.55 26.37 7.90
N GLU A 277 -14.04 26.34 6.66
CA GLU A 277 -14.87 26.33 5.44
C GLU A 277 -15.61 24.99 5.29
N GLY A 278 -14.89 23.88 5.47
CA GLY A 278 -15.49 22.55 5.45
C GLY A 278 -16.43 22.32 6.62
N GLU A 279 -16.15 22.94 7.78
CA GLU A 279 -16.96 22.75 9.00
C GLU A 279 -18.36 23.30 8.76
N VAL A 280 -18.48 24.52 8.22
CA VAL A 280 -19.78 25.11 7.84
C VAL A 280 -20.52 24.23 6.85
N LEU A 281 -19.86 23.79 5.77
CA LEU A 281 -20.49 22.97 4.73
C LEU A 281 -21.06 21.66 5.31
N LEU A 282 -20.32 21.01 6.20
CA LEU A 282 -20.75 19.75 6.81
C LEU A 282 -21.89 19.98 7.80
N TYR A 283 -21.89 21.09 8.54
CA TYR A 283 -23.00 21.44 9.40
C TYR A 283 -24.26 21.82 8.65
N GLU A 284 -24.17 22.54 7.53
CA GLU A 284 -25.30 22.79 6.64
C GLU A 284 -25.91 21.45 6.16
N LYS A 285 -25.06 20.47 5.80
CA LYS A 285 -25.51 19.11 5.45
C LYS A 285 -26.17 18.38 6.63
N LEU A 286 -25.72 18.58 7.87
CA LEU A 286 -26.30 17.96 9.08
C LEU A 286 -27.61 18.62 9.53
N GLN A 287 -27.78 19.93 9.34
CA GLN A 287 -29.00 20.67 9.68
C GLN A 287 -30.21 20.20 8.86
N MET A 288 -29.98 19.67 7.65
CA MET A 288 -31.00 18.98 6.85
C MET A 288 -31.49 17.66 7.49
N GLY A 289 -30.79 17.12 8.50
CA GLY A 289 -31.09 15.85 9.17
C GLY A 289 -31.61 15.96 10.61
N THR A 290 -31.06 16.85 11.45
CA THR A 290 -31.54 17.06 12.84
C THR A 290 -31.20 18.49 13.35
N PRO A 291 -32.20 19.37 13.59
CA PRO A 291 -31.95 20.81 13.76
C PRO A 291 -31.61 21.29 15.19
N ALA A 292 -31.93 20.56 16.27
CA ALA A 292 -32.06 21.20 17.59
C ALA A 292 -30.79 21.26 18.49
N PRO A 293 -30.02 20.17 18.71
CA PRO A 293 -28.93 20.20 19.70
C PRO A 293 -27.58 20.68 19.14
N MET A 294 -27.39 20.65 17.82
CA MET A 294 -26.12 20.99 17.19
C MET A 294 -26.01 22.49 16.86
N PHE A 295 -27.15 23.12 16.53
CA PHE A 295 -27.25 24.57 16.32
C PHE A 295 -26.77 25.38 17.53
N THR A 296 -27.16 24.97 18.74
CA THR A 296 -26.78 25.66 19.99
C THR A 296 -25.29 25.53 20.28
N LEU A 297 -24.70 24.34 20.12
CA LEU A 297 -23.26 24.13 20.37
C LEU A 297 -22.37 24.92 19.41
N LEU A 298 -22.80 25.05 18.15
CA LEU A 298 -22.15 25.84 17.12
C LEU A 298 -22.26 27.35 17.36
N MET A 299 -23.46 27.82 17.72
CA MET A 299 -23.68 29.21 18.09
C MET A 299 -22.82 29.58 19.30
N ASP A 300 -22.71 28.72 20.31
CA ASP A 300 -21.83 28.95 21.46
C ASP A 300 -20.36 28.98 21.06
N ARG A 301 -19.92 28.11 20.15
CA ARG A 301 -18.52 28.08 19.67
C ARG A 301 -18.18 29.32 18.84
N TYR A 302 -19.06 29.73 17.94
CA TYR A 302 -18.86 30.94 17.13
C TYR A 302 -19.02 32.22 17.96
N ALA A 303 -19.91 32.22 18.96
CA ALA A 303 -20.02 33.30 19.92
C ALA A 303 -18.74 33.43 20.77
N ALA A 304 -18.12 32.29 21.14
CA ALA A 304 -16.86 32.26 21.87
C ALA A 304 -15.65 32.69 21.01
N ASP A 305 -15.60 32.29 19.73
CA ASP A 305 -14.53 32.72 18.80
C ASP A 305 -14.59 34.23 18.56
N GLY A 306 -15.79 34.80 18.42
CA GLY A 306 -16.01 36.25 18.32
C GLY A 306 -15.43 36.92 17.07
N GLY A 307 -14.74 36.16 16.21
CA GLY A 307 -14.14 36.60 14.96
C GLY A 307 -15.20 37.00 13.92
N GLU A 308 -14.80 37.84 12.96
CA GLU A 308 -15.72 38.32 11.93
C GLU A 308 -16.29 37.19 11.06
N ARG A 309 -15.49 36.13 10.84
CA ARG A 309 -15.91 34.89 10.16
C ARG A 309 -16.97 34.14 10.96
N ALA A 310 -16.74 33.93 12.26
CA ALA A 310 -17.69 33.30 13.16
C ALA A 310 -19.02 34.08 13.24
N ARG A 311 -18.97 35.42 13.26
CA ARG A 311 -20.18 36.27 13.20
C ARG A 311 -20.97 36.07 11.92
N ARG A 312 -20.32 36.05 10.75
CA ARG A 312 -20.99 35.79 9.47
C ARG A 312 -21.62 34.40 9.42
N GLN A 313 -20.95 33.40 10.00
CA GLN A 313 -21.47 32.03 10.09
C GLN A 313 -22.66 31.92 11.06
N MET A 314 -22.65 32.62 12.20
CA MET A 314 -23.82 32.74 13.08
C MET A 314 -25.02 33.37 12.36
N PHE A 315 -24.80 34.44 11.57
CA PHE A 315 -25.88 35.07 10.80
C PHE A 315 -26.47 34.15 9.73
N ALA A 316 -25.64 33.35 9.06
CA ALA A 316 -26.10 32.38 8.06
C ALA A 316 -26.94 31.25 8.68
N MET A 317 -26.64 30.83 9.92
CA MET A 317 -27.40 29.80 10.61
C MET A 317 -28.75 30.29 11.15
N CYS A 318 -28.92 31.60 11.36
CA CYS A 318 -30.17 32.18 11.85
C CYS A 318 -31.19 32.54 10.74
N GLN A 319 -30.88 32.27 9.46
CA GLN A 319 -31.77 32.48 8.31
C GLN A 319 -32.42 31.17 7.87
#